data_AF-A0A059BMJ1-F1
#
_entry.id   AF-A0A059BMJ1-F1
#
_cell.length_a   1.000
_cell.length_b   1.000
_cell.length_c   1.000
_cell.angle_alpha   90.00
_cell.angle_beta   90.00
_cell.angle_gamma   90.00
#
_symmetry.space_group_name_H-M   'P 1'
#
loop_
_entity.id
_entity.type
_entity.pdbx_description
1 polymer ?
#
loop_
_entity_poly.entity_id
_entity_poly.type
_entity_poly.pdbx_seq_one_letter_code
_entity_poly.pdbx_strand_id
1 'polypeptide(L)'
;MDVIKLLDVITILSATYGILQTVGKVRGLREKMDALELNMRMVSAQKADISDQLEQEERRPLKKRKREVDVWMRYVESVQDQVRDLKRKVKEEPFMSRLNLENQVCALATQVDKLHERGRFDKGLTLDVQPAGVGHNLSREEHGARSQEI
;
A
#
# COMPACT_ATOMS: atom_id res chain seq x y z
N MET A 1 62.20 -6.45 15.63
CA MET A 1 60.82 -6.34 15.14
C MET A 1 60.78 -5.13 14.22
N ASP A 2 60.68 -5.34 12.91
CA ASP A 2 60.85 -4.29 11.91
C ASP A 2 59.64 -3.36 11.89
N VAL A 3 59.88 -2.05 11.92
CA VAL A 3 58.83 -1.02 11.91
C VAL A 3 57.92 -1.13 10.67
N ILE A 4 58.48 -1.63 9.56
CA ILE A 4 57.77 -1.89 8.30
C ILE A 4 56.72 -3.01 8.46
N LYS A 5 57.05 -4.10 9.17
CA LYS A 5 56.10 -5.20 9.44
C LYS A 5 54.94 -4.75 10.33
N LEU A 6 55.19 -3.79 11.23
CA LEU A 6 54.16 -3.21 12.09
C LEU A 6 53.19 -2.31 11.30
N LEU A 7 53.70 -1.54 10.34
CA LEU A 7 52.88 -0.68 9.47
C LEU A 7 51.98 -1.50 8.53
N ASP A 8 52.47 -2.61 7.98
CA ASP A 8 51.65 -3.51 7.15
C ASP A 8 50.48 -4.13 7.94
N VAL A 9 50.74 -4.57 9.18
CA VAL A 9 49.70 -5.13 10.06
C VAL A 9 48.63 -4.09 10.39
N ILE A 10 49.01 -2.85 10.70
CA ILE A 10 48.07 -1.75 10.97
C ILE A 10 47.24 -1.41 9.72
N THR A 11 47.86 -1.43 8.55
CA THR A 11 47.18 -1.17 7.27
C THR A 11 46.13 -2.24 6.96
N ILE A 12 46.46 -3.52 7.17
CA ILE A 12 45.52 -4.64 6.98
C ILE A 12 44.35 -4.58 7.98
N LEU A 13 44.62 -4.25 9.24
CA LEU A 13 43.58 -4.16 10.29
C LEU A 13 42.57 -3.03 10.01
N SER A 14 43.04 -1.87 9.56
CA SER A 14 42.15 -0.74 9.23
C SER A 14 41.29 -1.02 8.00
N ALA A 15 41.86 -1.65 6.96
CA ALA A 15 41.12 -2.04 5.76
C ALA A 15 40.04 -3.10 6.05
N THR A 16 40.36 -4.12 6.85
CA THR A 16 39.39 -5.18 7.21
C THR A 16 38.29 -4.69 8.13
N TYR A 17 38.58 -3.76 9.05
CA TYR A 17 37.57 -3.09 9.87
C TYR A 17 36.57 -2.28 9.01
N GLY A 18 37.04 -1.60 7.95
CA GLY A 18 36.18 -0.91 6.98
C GLY A 18 35.25 -1.86 6.21
N ILE A 19 35.76 -3.02 5.80
CA ILE A 19 34.97 -4.05 5.10
C ILE A 19 33.90 -4.66 6.02
N LEU A 20 34.23 -4.94 7.29
CA LEU A 20 33.29 -5.55 8.24
C LEU A 20 32.09 -4.63 8.53
N GLN A 21 32.35 -3.33 8.77
CA GLN A 21 31.27 -2.34 8.94
C GLN A 21 30.40 -2.20 7.68
N THR A 22 31.02 -2.34 6.50
CA THR A 22 30.35 -2.26 5.20
C THR A 22 29.34 -3.40 5.03
N VAL A 23 29.75 -4.64 5.31
CA VAL A 23 28.88 -5.83 5.22
C VAL A 23 27.70 -5.73 6.19
N GLY A 24 27.92 -5.22 7.41
CA GLY A 24 26.86 -5.03 8.40
C GLY A 24 25.75 -4.08 7.93
N LYS A 25 26.10 -2.91 7.38
CA LYS A 25 25.13 -1.94 6.85
C LYS A 25 24.41 -2.44 5.61
N VAL A 26 25.12 -3.15 4.72
CA VAL A 26 24.53 -3.79 3.52
C VAL A 26 23.46 -4.81 3.91
N ARG A 27 23.76 -5.65 4.92
CA ARG A 27 22.84 -6.66 5.41
C ARG A 27 21.58 -6.04 6.01
N GLY A 28 21.74 -5.03 6.87
CA GLY A 28 20.59 -4.35 7.49
C GLY A 28 19.67 -3.66 6.48
N LEU A 29 20.22 -3.02 5.44
CA LEU A 29 19.40 -2.43 4.36
C LEU A 29 18.63 -3.51 3.58
N ARG A 30 19.25 -4.66 3.31
CA ARG A 30 18.61 -5.78 2.63
C ARG A 30 17.46 -6.36 3.45
N GLU A 31 17.67 -6.58 4.75
CA GLU A 31 16.64 -7.06 5.66
C GLU A 31 15.42 -6.11 5.71
N LYS A 32 15.66 -4.80 5.80
CA LYS A 32 14.59 -3.78 5.75
C LYS A 32 13.84 -3.80 4.42
N MET A 33 14.56 -3.98 3.30
CA MET A 33 13.96 -4.08 1.97
C MET A 33 13.11 -5.36 1.82
N ASP A 34 13.59 -6.49 2.32
CA ASP A 34 12.87 -7.76 2.28
C ASP A 34 11.58 -7.69 3.13
N ALA A 35 11.64 -7.05 4.30
CA ALA A 35 10.45 -6.78 5.12
C ALA A 35 9.44 -5.86 4.41
N LEU A 36 9.92 -4.78 3.78
CA LEU A 36 9.07 -3.88 2.97
C LEU A 36 8.36 -4.64 1.84
N GLU A 37 9.08 -5.52 1.13
CA GLU A 37 8.50 -6.34 0.07
C GLU A 37 7.42 -7.29 0.61
N LEU A 38 7.65 -7.92 1.77
CA LEU A 38 6.67 -8.79 2.41
C LEU A 38 5.39 -8.00 2.77
N ASN A 39 5.53 -6.85 3.42
CA ASN A 39 4.38 -6.00 3.75
C ASN A 39 3.63 -5.55 2.49
N MET A 40 4.35 -5.20 1.43
CA MET A 40 3.73 -4.83 0.16
C MET A 40 2.93 -5.99 -0.45
N ARG A 41 3.44 -7.23 -0.37
CA ARG A 41 2.70 -8.42 -0.82
C ARG A 41 1.40 -8.62 -0.05
N MET A 42 1.41 -8.38 1.26
CA MET A 42 0.19 -8.44 2.09
C MET A 42 -0.85 -7.40 1.63
N VAL A 43 -0.43 -6.16 1.36
CA VAL A 43 -1.32 -5.12 0.82
C VAL A 43 -1.83 -5.47 -0.58
N SER A 44 -0.99 -6.06 -1.44
CA SER A 44 -1.42 -6.54 -2.76
C SER A 44 -2.45 -7.66 -2.67
N ALA A 45 -2.30 -8.59 -1.72
CA ALA A 45 -3.30 -9.63 -1.45
C ALA A 45 -4.62 -9.03 -0.97
N GLN A 46 -4.55 -8.10 0.00
CA GLN A 46 -5.73 -7.36 0.47
C GLN A 46 -6.45 -6.64 -0.67
N LYS A 47 -5.71 -6.02 -1.59
CA LYS A 47 -6.29 -5.39 -2.78
C LYS A 47 -7.01 -6.42 -3.67
N ALA A 48 -6.45 -7.61 -3.86
CA ALA A 48 -7.09 -8.67 -4.63
C ALA A 48 -8.41 -9.11 -3.98
N ASP A 49 -8.41 -9.37 -2.67
CA ASP A 49 -9.61 -9.74 -1.92
C ASP A 49 -10.71 -8.67 -2.04
N ILE A 50 -10.34 -7.39 -1.92
CA ILE A 50 -11.25 -6.25 -2.10
C ILE A 50 -11.79 -6.19 -3.53
N SER A 51 -10.96 -6.49 -4.53
CA SER A 51 -11.38 -6.52 -5.93
C SER A 51 -12.42 -7.61 -6.17
N ASP A 52 -12.21 -8.80 -5.62
CA ASP A 52 -13.15 -9.92 -5.73
C ASP A 52 -14.48 -9.60 -5.03
N GLN A 53 -14.41 -8.98 -3.85
CA GLN A 53 -15.61 -8.53 -3.13
C GLN A 53 -16.37 -7.45 -3.92
N LEU A 54 -15.66 -6.48 -4.51
CA LEU A 54 -16.28 -5.45 -5.34
C LEU A 54 -16.95 -6.04 -6.57
N GLU A 55 -16.33 -7.02 -7.23
CA GLU A 55 -16.94 -7.69 -8.37
C GLU A 55 -18.28 -8.35 -7.98
N GLN A 56 -18.36 -8.93 -6.79
CA GLN A 56 -19.60 -9.51 -6.27
C GLN A 56 -20.64 -8.46 -5.89
N GLU A 57 -20.23 -7.37 -5.23
CA GLU A 57 -21.13 -6.29 -4.80
C GLU A 57 -21.69 -5.49 -5.98
N GLU A 58 -20.85 -5.16 -6.96
CA GLU A 58 -21.21 -4.34 -8.13
C GLU A 58 -22.06 -5.10 -9.16
N ARG A 59 -22.20 -6.44 -9.03
CA ARG A 59 -23.21 -7.21 -9.78
C ARG A 59 -24.64 -6.85 -9.37
N ARG A 60 -24.85 -6.29 -8.17
CA ARG A 60 -26.17 -5.87 -7.71
C ARG A 60 -26.53 -4.53 -8.34
N PRO A 61 -27.77 -4.35 -8.83
CA PRO A 61 -28.23 -3.05 -9.29
C PRO A 61 -28.03 -1.99 -8.20
N LEU A 62 -27.67 -0.77 -8.60
CA LEU A 62 -27.52 0.39 -7.72
C LEU A 62 -26.32 0.35 -6.75
N LYS A 63 -25.55 -0.72 -6.67
CA LYS A 63 -24.28 -0.74 -5.94
C LYS A 63 -23.17 -0.17 -6.81
N LYS A 64 -22.50 0.87 -6.32
CA LYS A 64 -21.27 1.40 -6.94
C LYS A 64 -20.15 1.48 -5.95
N ARG A 65 -18.93 1.13 -6.38
CA ARG A 65 -17.72 1.32 -5.59
C ARG A 65 -17.57 2.76 -5.11
N LYS A 66 -17.14 2.92 -3.86
CA LYS A 66 -16.76 4.22 -3.32
C LYS A 66 -15.51 4.75 -4.00
N ARG A 67 -15.46 6.07 -4.22
CA ARG A 67 -14.27 6.73 -4.77
C ARG A 67 -13.02 6.53 -3.90
N GLU A 68 -13.17 6.47 -2.58
CA GLU A 68 -12.05 6.20 -1.66
C GLU A 68 -11.39 4.84 -1.93
N VAL A 69 -12.18 3.84 -2.31
CA VAL A 69 -11.72 2.48 -2.63
C VAL A 69 -10.94 2.49 -3.95
N ASP A 70 -11.46 3.14 -4.99
CA ASP A 70 -10.76 3.28 -6.28
C ASP A 70 -9.41 4.02 -6.11
N VAL A 71 -9.41 5.15 -5.38
CA VAL A 71 -8.19 5.91 -5.11
C VAL A 71 -7.16 5.08 -4.34
N TRP A 72 -7.60 4.33 -3.34
CA TRP A 72 -6.73 3.43 -2.59
C TRP A 72 -6.13 2.35 -3.47
N MET A 73 -6.93 1.68 -4.31
CA MET A 73 -6.45 0.62 -5.21
C MET A 73 -5.37 1.12 -6.18
N ARG A 74 -5.53 2.33 -6.74
CA ARG A 74 -4.52 2.96 -7.60
C ARG A 74 -3.26 3.33 -6.81
N TYR A 75 -3.43 3.78 -5.58
CA TYR A 75 -2.29 4.13 -4.73
C TYR A 75 -1.47 2.89 -4.35
N VAL A 76 -2.13 1.75 -4.10
CA VAL A 76 -1.46 0.45 -3.92
C VAL A 76 -0.59 0.09 -5.14
N GLU A 77 -1.09 0.25 -6.37
CA GLU A 77 -0.30 -0.02 -7.59
C GLU A 77 0.93 0.89 -7.68
N SER A 78 0.73 2.19 -7.44
CA SER A 78 1.83 3.17 -7.49
C SER A 78 2.93 2.84 -6.47
N VAL A 79 2.55 2.48 -5.23
CA VAL A 79 3.52 2.10 -4.20
C VAL A 79 4.18 0.76 -4.55
N GLN A 80 3.45 -0.19 -5.15
CA GLN A 80 4.04 -1.45 -5.64
C GLN A 80 5.16 -1.21 -6.65
N ASP A 81 4.94 -0.32 -7.61
CA ASP A 81 5.93 0.04 -8.62
C ASP A 81 7.16 0.71 -8.00
N GLN A 82 6.95 1.59 -7.02
CA GLN A 82 8.04 2.23 -6.27
C GLN A 82 8.85 1.22 -5.47
N VAL A 83 8.20 0.26 -4.80
CA VAL A 83 8.88 -0.82 -4.07
C VAL A 83 9.70 -1.69 -5.03
N ARG A 84 9.17 -1.99 -6.23
CA ARG A 84 9.90 -2.75 -7.27
C ARG A 84 11.13 -2.00 -7.78
N ASP A 85 11.00 -0.70 -8.04
CA ASP A 85 12.12 0.14 -8.45
C ASP A 85 13.20 0.25 -7.36
N LEU A 86 12.78 0.44 -6.11
CA LEU A 86 13.69 0.53 -4.98
C LEU A 86 14.43 -0.80 -4.74
N LYS A 87 13.75 -1.94 -4.88
CA LYS A 87 14.37 -3.27 -4.81
C LYS A 87 15.52 -3.41 -5.82
N ARG A 88 15.31 -2.93 -7.04
CA ARG A 88 16.33 -2.95 -8.09
C ARG A 88 17.52 -2.07 -7.71
N LYS A 89 17.27 -0.83 -7.27
CA LYS A 89 18.33 0.09 -6.81
C LYS A 89 19.15 -0.50 -5.66
N VAL A 90 18.52 -1.13 -4.67
CA VAL A 90 19.22 -1.78 -3.55
C VAL A 90 20.14 -2.93 -4.03
N LYS A 91 19.80 -3.59 -5.14
CA LYS A 91 20.64 -4.66 -5.73
C LYS A 91 21.80 -4.11 -6.57
N GLU A 92 21.58 -3.02 -7.29
CA GLU A 92 22.49 -2.52 -8.34
C GLU A 92 23.43 -1.41 -7.85
N GLU A 93 23.06 -0.64 -6.82
CA GLU A 93 23.77 0.59 -6.47
C GLU A 93 25.03 0.39 -5.60
N PRO A 94 26.12 1.15 -5.87
CA PRO A 94 27.31 1.19 -5.03
C PRO A 94 27.09 1.85 -3.66
N PHE A 95 28.06 1.66 -2.77
CA PHE A 95 27.92 1.89 -1.32
C PHE A 95 27.51 3.31 -0.89
N MET A 96 27.98 4.37 -1.58
CA MET A 96 27.69 5.76 -1.20
C MET A 96 26.23 6.17 -1.44
N SER A 97 25.50 5.48 -2.33
CA SER A 97 24.06 5.68 -2.55
C SER A 97 23.19 5.10 -1.42
N ARG A 98 23.75 4.28 -0.51
CA ARG A 98 22.98 3.44 0.42
C ARG A 98 22.27 4.17 1.55
N LEU A 99 22.80 5.30 2.03
CA LEU A 99 22.11 6.10 3.06
C LEU A 99 20.82 6.71 2.49
N ASN A 100 20.85 7.17 1.23
CA ASN A 100 19.65 7.66 0.55
C ASN A 100 18.64 6.52 0.33
N LEU A 101 19.12 5.31 0.02
CA LEU A 101 18.27 4.13 -0.13
C LEU A 101 17.60 3.71 1.18
N GLU A 102 18.31 3.78 2.32
CA GLU A 102 17.73 3.45 3.63
C GLU A 102 16.56 4.38 3.98
N ASN A 103 16.71 5.68 3.76
CA ASN A 103 15.62 6.64 3.95
C ASN A 103 14.42 6.35 3.04
N GLN A 104 14.67 5.98 1.77
CA GLN A 104 13.61 5.59 0.84
C GLN A 104 12.88 4.32 1.28
N VAL A 105 13.60 3.32 1.79
CA VAL A 105 12.99 2.08 2.33
C VAL A 105 12.10 2.40 3.52
N CYS A 106 12.56 3.22 4.47
CA CYS A 106 11.76 3.62 5.64
C CYS A 106 10.52 4.45 5.25
N ALA A 107 10.67 5.35 4.27
CA ALA A 107 9.55 6.16 3.77
C ALA A 107 8.48 5.31 3.08
N LEU A 108 8.88 4.33 2.25
CA LEU A 108 7.94 3.40 1.63
C LEU A 108 7.31 2.45 2.65
N ALA A 109 8.05 1.98 3.66
CA ALA A 109 7.49 1.15 4.73
C ALA A 109 6.34 1.87 5.43
N THR A 110 6.54 3.14 5.79
CA THR A 110 5.49 3.98 6.38
C THR A 110 4.27 4.13 5.46
N GLN A 111 4.48 4.22 4.13
CA GLN A 111 3.37 4.31 3.17
C GLN A 111 2.61 2.98 3.05
N VAL A 112 3.32 1.85 3.03
CA VAL A 112 2.73 0.51 2.99
C VAL A 112 1.92 0.23 4.26
N ASP A 113 2.42 0.63 5.42
CA ASP A 113 1.68 0.48 6.70
C ASP A 113 0.39 1.32 6.68
N LYS A 114 0.45 2.57 6.21
CA LYS A 114 -0.74 3.41 6.02
C LYS A 114 -1.72 2.84 5.00
N LEU A 115 -1.22 2.22 3.93
CA LEU A 115 -2.05 1.55 2.93
C LEU A 115 -2.80 0.36 3.55
N HIS A 116 -2.11 -0.46 4.33
CA HIS A 116 -2.68 -1.58 5.05
C HIS A 116 -3.82 -1.13 5.99
N GLU A 117 -3.60 -0.07 6.77
CA GLU A 117 -4.64 0.51 7.65
C GLU A 117 -5.84 1.03 6.87
N ARG A 118 -5.62 1.78 5.79
CA ARG A 118 -6.69 2.36 4.96
C ARG A 118 -7.48 1.30 4.19
N GLY A 119 -6.87 0.16 3.89
CA GLY A 119 -7.50 -0.96 3.18
C GLY A 119 -8.56 -1.70 3.98
N ARG A 120 -8.77 -1.37 5.27
CA ARG A 120 -9.77 -2.04 6.11
C ARG A 120 -11.22 -1.69 5.75
N PHE A 121 -11.45 -0.50 5.20
CA PHE A 121 -12.76 0.00 4.77
C PHE A 121 -13.92 -0.36 5.71
N ASP A 122 -13.83 0.00 6.99
CA ASP A 122 -14.81 -0.39 8.03
C ASP A 122 -16.25 0.04 7.72
N LYS A 123 -16.44 1.01 6.81
CA LYS A 123 -17.74 1.51 6.36
C LYS A 123 -18.26 0.84 5.08
N GLY A 124 -17.64 -0.27 4.65
CA GLY A 124 -17.97 -1.00 3.43
C GLY A 124 -17.36 -0.40 2.16
N LEU A 125 -17.41 -1.17 1.06
CA LEU A 125 -16.72 -0.87 -0.20
C LEU A 125 -17.56 -0.10 -1.22
N THR A 126 -18.89 -0.20 -1.12
CA THR A 126 -19.84 0.35 -2.08
C THR A 126 -20.81 1.36 -1.45
N LEU A 127 -21.49 2.14 -2.30
CA LEU A 127 -22.60 3.01 -1.97
C LEU A 127 -23.83 2.57 -2.77
N ASP A 128 -25.00 2.77 -2.18
CA ASP A 128 -26.27 2.66 -2.88
C ASP A 128 -26.55 3.96 -3.65
N VAL A 129 -26.69 3.84 -4.96
CA VAL A 129 -27.07 4.93 -5.85
C VAL A 129 -28.59 4.91 -5.97
N GLN A 130 -29.27 5.95 -5.49
CA GLN A 130 -30.70 6.05 -5.79
C GLN A 130 -30.90 6.29 -7.29
N PRO A 131 -31.85 5.57 -7.94
CA PRO A 131 -32.20 5.89 -9.31
C PRO A 131 -32.80 7.29 -9.31
N ALA A 132 -32.16 8.22 -10.01
CA ALA A 132 -32.71 9.53 -10.28
C ALA A 132 -33.97 9.35 -11.13
N GLY A 133 -35.14 9.34 -10.48
CA GLY A 133 -36.42 9.21 -11.15
C GLY A 133 -37.32 8.10 -10.61
N VAL A 134 -37.64 8.13 -9.32
CA VAL A 134 -38.98 7.71 -8.88
C VAL A 134 -39.60 8.93 -8.22
N GLY A 135 -40.38 9.67 -8.99
CA GLY A 135 -41.21 10.73 -8.46
C GLY A 135 -42.10 10.16 -7.37
N HIS A 136 -42.07 10.77 -6.19
CA HIS A 136 -43.07 10.56 -5.16
C HIS A 136 -44.39 11.18 -5.64
N ASN A 137 -45.09 10.50 -6.54
CA ASN A 137 -46.49 10.79 -6.84
C ASN A 137 -47.24 9.48 -6.62
N LEU A 138 -47.83 9.32 -5.44
CA LEU A 138 -48.96 8.44 -5.14
C LEU A 138 -49.24 8.54 -3.63
N SER A 139 -50.18 9.42 -3.26
CA SER A 139 -51.16 9.23 -2.18
C SER A 139 -51.83 10.56 -1.82
N ARG A 140 -52.70 11.05 -2.70
CA ARG A 140 -53.92 11.77 -2.33
C ARG A 140 -54.87 11.66 -3.53
N GLU A 141 -56.14 11.35 -3.26
CA GLU A 141 -57.15 10.79 -4.18
C GLU A 141 -57.04 9.26 -4.21
N GLU A 142 -57.96 8.44 -3.70
CA GLU A 142 -59.39 8.58 -3.45
C GLU A 142 -59.78 7.61 -2.32
N HIS A 143 -60.56 8.06 -1.33
CA HIS A 143 -61.62 7.24 -0.74
C HIS A 143 -62.50 8.14 0.13
N GLY A 144 -63.63 8.53 -0.44
CA GLY A 144 -64.67 9.29 0.25
C GLY A 144 -65.98 9.39 -0.52
N ALA A 145 -66.28 8.44 -1.41
CA ALA A 145 -67.63 8.26 -1.91
C ALA A 145 -68.54 7.81 -0.76
N ARG A 146 -69.47 8.66 -0.33
CA ARG A 146 -70.70 8.22 0.31
C ARG A 146 -71.88 8.86 -0.41
N SER A 147 -72.52 8.03 -1.21
CA SER A 147 -73.81 8.28 -1.86
C SER A 147 -74.96 8.40 -0.85
N GLN A 148 -75.92 9.24 -1.26
CA GLN A 148 -77.39 9.08 -1.24
C GLN A 148 -78.25 9.43 -0.01
N GLU A 149 -79.30 10.22 -0.37
CA GLU A 149 -80.70 10.31 0.13
C GLU A 149 -80.88 10.77 1.59
N ILE A 150 -81.69 11.79 1.91
CA ILE A 150 -83.09 12.10 1.54
C ILE A 150 -83.29 13.62 1.36
#